data_AF-A0AB73KWR7-F1
#
_entry.id   AF-A0AB73KWR7-F1
#
_cell.length_a   1.000
_cell.length_b   1.000
_cell.length_c   1.000
_cell.angle_alpha   90.00
_cell.angle_beta   90.00
_cell.angle_gamma   90.00
#
_symmetry.space_group_name_H-M   'P 1'
#
loop_
_entity.id
_entity.type
_entity.pdbx_description
1 polymer ?
#
loop_
_entity_poly.entity_id
_entity_poly.type
_entity_poly.pdbx_seq_one_letter_code
_entity_poly.pdbx_strand_id
1 'polypeptide(L)'
;MHRLTHLLPFLTWLPRQSGRSLRQDLLVGLSGAILALPQSIAYALITGLPAEYGLYAAIVPVLIACLWGSSWHLICGPTAAISIV
;
A
#
# COMPACT_ATOMS: atom_id res chain seq x y z
N MET A 1 -26.03 1.03 11.25
CA MET A 1 -24.61 1.46 11.30
C MET A 1 -23.61 0.30 11.10
N HIS A 2 -23.93 -0.94 11.51
CA HIS A 2 -23.04 -2.11 11.41
C HIS A 2 -22.71 -2.62 9.98
N ARG A 3 -23.55 -2.34 8.98
CA ARG A 3 -23.31 -2.76 7.57
C ARG A 3 -22.30 -1.89 6.84
N LEU A 4 -22.24 -0.59 7.14
CA LEU A 4 -21.34 0.36 6.50
C LEU A 4 -19.88 0.15 6.91
N THR A 5 -19.62 -0.16 8.18
CA THR A 5 -18.29 -0.49 8.69
C THR A 5 -17.74 -1.81 8.15
N HIS A 6 -18.62 -2.69 7.66
CA HIS A 6 -18.24 -3.97 7.04
C HIS A 6 -17.86 -3.81 5.56
N LEU A 7 -18.40 -2.78 4.89
CA LEU A 7 -18.08 -2.44 3.49
C LEU A 7 -16.96 -1.42 3.38
N LEU A 8 -16.86 -0.50 4.34
CA LEU A 8 -15.90 0.60 4.39
C LEU A 8 -15.18 0.56 5.75
N PRO A 9 -14.22 -0.38 5.94
CA PRO A 9 -13.56 -0.58 7.22
C PRO A 9 -12.77 0.66 7.67
N PHE A 10 -12.34 1.52 6.75
CA PHE A 10 -11.66 2.78 7.08
C PHE A 10 -12.46 3.75 7.94
N LEU A 11 -13.80 3.69 7.91
CA LEU A 11 -14.64 4.51 8.78
C LEU A 11 -14.50 4.15 10.28
N THR A 12 -13.97 2.96 10.59
CA THR A 12 -13.77 2.53 11.98
C THR A 12 -12.43 2.99 12.57
N TRP A 13 -11.40 3.09 11.73
CA TRP A 13 -10.04 3.42 12.16
C TRP A 13 -9.68 4.90 11.96
N LEU A 14 -10.23 5.56 10.93
CA LEU A 14 -9.97 6.97 10.63
C LEU A 14 -10.27 7.91 11.81
N PRO A 15 -11.36 7.75 12.60
CA PRO A 15 -11.64 8.60 13.76
C PRO A 15 -10.70 8.37 14.95
N ARG A 16 -9.98 7.24 14.98
CA ARG A 16 -9.06 6.87 16.07
C ARG A 16 -7.64 7.39 15.83
N GLN A 17 -7.38 7.97 14.65
CA GLN A 17 -6.08 8.51 14.31
C GLN A 17 -5.83 9.84 15.02
N SER A 18 -4.67 9.94 15.67
CA SER A 18 -4.19 11.19 16.26
C SER A 18 -3.19 11.87 15.32
N GLY A 19 -3.06 13.20 15.40
CA GLY A 19 -2.08 13.95 14.58
C GLY A 19 -0.62 13.48 14.79
N ARG A 20 -0.31 12.92 15.97
CA ARG A 20 0.98 12.28 16.25
C ARG A 20 1.16 10.97 15.50
N SER A 21 0.12 10.13 15.46
CA SER A 21 0.12 8.86 14.74
C SER A 21 0.29 9.08 13.24
N LEU A 22 -0.46 10.04 12.67
CA LEU A 22 -0.33 10.40 11.24
C LEU A 22 1.11 10.82 10.86
N ARG A 23 1.80 11.57 11.74
CA ARG A 23 3.19 11.97 11.49
C ARG A 23 4.16 10.79 11.55
N GLN A 24 3.93 9.85 12.47
CA GLN A 24 4.74 8.63 12.58
C GLN A 24 4.50 7.70 11.39
N ASP A 25 3.23 7.49 11.03
CA ASP A 25 2.82 6.67 9.87
C ASP A 25 3.39 7.26 8.58
N LEU A 26 3.38 8.60 8.43
CA LEU A 26 3.98 9.27 7.27
C LEU A 26 5.48 9.00 7.18
N LEU A 27 6.24 9.14 8.27
CA LEU A 27 7.69 8.91 8.27
C LEU A 27 8.04 7.46 7.92
N VAL A 28 7.32 6.50 8.50
CA VAL A 28 7.52 5.07 8.24
C VAL A 28 7.11 4.73 6.80
N GLY A 29 5.98 5.25 6.33
CA GLY A 29 5.47 5.04 4.98
C GLY A 29 6.41 5.62 3.91
N LEU A 30 6.98 6.81 4.13
CA LEU A 30 7.93 7.44 3.21
C LEU A 30 9.24 6.65 3.14
N SER A 31 9.71 6.17 4.29
CA SER A 31 10.89 5.29 4.35
C SER A 31 10.66 3.98 3.58
N GLY A 32 9.49 3.36 3.75
CA GLY A 32 9.09 2.17 2.99
C GLY A 32 8.94 2.43 1.49
N ALA A 33 8.37 3.59 1.11
CA ALA A 33 8.21 3.98 -0.28
C ALA A 33 9.55 4.15 -1.01
N ILE A 34 10.56 4.73 -0.36
CA ILE A 34 11.92 4.87 -0.91
C ILE A 34 12.50 3.51 -1.28
N LEU A 35 12.24 2.46 -0.49
CA LEU A 35 12.70 1.10 -0.76
C LEU A 35 11.83 0.37 -1.80
N ALA A 36 10.52 0.57 -1.75
CA ALA A 36 9.57 -0.11 -2.64
C ALA A 36 9.63 0.40 -4.09
N LEU A 37 9.96 1.67 -4.29
CA LEU A 37 10.01 2.32 -5.60
C LEU A 37 11.03 1.65 -6.56
N PRO A 38 12.32 1.50 -6.20
CA PRO A 38 13.28 0.81 -7.07
C PRO A 38 12.93 -0.67 -7.26
N GLN A 39 12.42 -1.36 -6.23
CA GLN A 39 12.01 -2.77 -6.33
C GLN A 39 10.89 -2.96 -7.36
N SER A 40 9.90 -2.08 -7.37
CA SER A 40 8.74 -2.18 -8.27
C SER A 40 9.11 -1.89 -9.72
N ILE A 41 10.03 -0.93 -9.94
CA ILE A 41 10.60 -0.67 -11.26
C ILE A 41 11.39 -1.89 -11.75
N ALA A 42 12.21 -2.50 -10.90
CA ALA A 42 12.99 -3.68 -11.27
C ALA A 42 12.09 -4.84 -11.72
N TYR A 43 10.96 -5.10 -11.05
CA TYR A 43 10.03 -6.16 -11.46
C TYR A 43 9.32 -5.87 -12.78
N ALA A 44 8.98 -4.61 -13.08
CA ALA A 44 8.44 -4.24 -14.39
C ALA A 44 9.48 -4.49 -15.50
N LEU A 45 10.75 -4.14 -15.26
CA LEU A 45 11.82 -4.34 -16.22
C LEU A 45 12.14 -5.83 -16.48
N ILE A 46 12.11 -6.67 -15.44
CA ILE A 46 12.34 -8.13 -15.57
C ILE A 46 11.28 -8.81 -16.44
N THR A 47 10.04 -8.30 -16.41
CA THR A 47 8.92 -8.82 -17.21
C THR A 47 8.84 -8.19 -18.61
N GLY A 48 9.77 -7.30 -18.96
CA GLY A 48 9.80 -6.61 -20.25
C GLY A 48 8.77 -5.48 -20.39
N LEU A 49 8.12 -5.09 -19.29
CA LEU A 49 7.16 -3.99 -19.25
C LEU A 49 7.87 -2.64 -19.08
N PRO A 50 7.27 -1.54 -19.57
CA PRO A 50 7.72 -0.18 -19.26
C PRO A 50 7.73 0.10 -17.73
N ALA A 51 8.70 0.89 -17.27
CA ALA A 51 8.92 1.16 -15.84
C ALA A 51 7.70 1.79 -15.14
N GLU A 52 6.87 2.53 -15.89
CA GLU A 52 5.65 3.16 -15.39
C GLU A 52 4.65 2.13 -14.84
N TYR A 53 4.61 0.92 -15.39
CA TYR A 53 3.76 -0.16 -14.88
C TYR A 53 4.20 -0.63 -13.50
N GLY A 54 5.50 -0.57 -13.18
CA GLY A 54 6.01 -0.83 -11.84
C GLY A 54 5.48 0.20 -10.83
N LEU A 55 5.38 1.47 -11.22
CA LEU A 55 4.81 2.53 -10.37
C LEU A 55 3.31 2.31 -10.15
N TYR A 56 2.55 1.97 -11.19
CA TYR A 56 1.12 1.68 -11.05
C TYR A 56 0.86 0.48 -10.14
N ALA A 57 1.65 -0.60 -10.29
CA ALA A 57 1.58 -1.78 -9.44
C ALA A 57 2.01 -1.52 -7.98
N ALA A 58 2.87 -0.51 -7.75
CA ALA A 58 3.29 -0.12 -6.41
C ALA A 58 2.30 0.82 -5.70
N ILE A 59 1.51 1.61 -6.44
CA ILE A 59 0.65 2.66 -5.86
C ILE A 59 -0.79 2.16 -5.70
N VAL A 60 -1.39 1.64 -6.78
CA VAL A 60 -2.83 1.36 -6.82
C VAL A 60 -3.24 0.25 -5.84
N PRO A 61 -2.57 -0.92 -5.82
CA PRO A 61 -2.93 -2.00 -4.90
C PRO A 61 -2.71 -1.60 -3.43
N VAL A 62 -1.70 -0.78 -3.16
CA VAL A 62 -1.36 -0.32 -1.82
C VAL A 62 -2.39 0.66 -1.29
N LEU A 63 -2.86 1.59 -2.13
CA LEU A 63 -3.98 2.47 -1.78
C LEU A 63 -5.25 1.70 -1.46
N ILE A 64 -5.60 0.72 -2.30
CA ILE A 64 -6.79 -0.13 -2.08
C ILE A 64 -6.63 -0.95 -0.80
N ALA A 65 -5.47 -1.58 -0.61
CA ALA A 65 -5.16 -2.37 0.58
C ALA A 65 -5.13 -1.55 1.86
N CYS A 66 -4.71 -0.27 1.81
CA CYS A 66 -4.71 0.61 2.99
C CYS A 66 -6.14 1.00 3.40
N LEU A 67 -7.05 1.14 2.44
CA LEU A 67 -8.46 1.47 2.71
C LEU A 67 -9.27 0.27 3.19
N TRP A 68 -8.99 -0.94 2.70
CA TRP A 68 -9.70 -2.19 3.03
C TRP A 68 -8.94 -3.13 3.97
N GLY A 69 -7.72 -2.79 4.35
CA GLY A 69 -6.87 -3.60 5.21
C GLY A 69 -7.47 -3.79 6.60
N SER A 70 -7.53 -5.04 7.05
CA SER A 70 -8.02 -5.38 8.39
C SER A 70 -6.98 -5.17 9.50
N SER A 71 -5.73 -4.83 9.15
CA SER A 71 -4.61 -4.75 10.08
C SER A 71 -3.78 -3.48 9.88
N TRP A 72 -3.44 -2.82 10.98
CA TRP A 72 -2.74 -1.53 11.03
C TRP A 72 -1.27 -1.60 10.54
N HIS A 73 -0.70 -2.79 10.44
CA HIS A 73 0.69 -3.03 10.00
C HIS A 73 0.76 -3.74 8.65
N LEU A 74 -0.36 -3.81 7.91
CA LEU A 74 -0.43 -4.59 6.68
C LEU A 74 0.28 -3.83 5.56
N ILE A 75 1.45 -4.34 5.15
CA ILE A 75 2.20 -3.86 3.99
C ILE A 75 1.82 -4.75 2.80
N CYS A 76 1.04 -4.20 1.87
CA CYS A 76 0.86 -4.79 0.54
C CYS A 76 1.80 -4.09 -0.45
N GLY A 77 2.27 -4.81 -1.44
CA GLY A 77 3.14 -4.30 -2.51
C GLY A 77 3.49 -5.42 -3.48
N PRO A 78 4.08 -5.11 -4.65
CA PRO A 78 4.54 -6.11 -5.59
C PRO A 78 5.66 -6.95 -4.95
N THR A 79 5.36 -8.22 -4.70
CA THR A 79 6.30 -9.22 -4.19
C THR A 79 6.80 -10.09 -5.34
N ALA A 80 8.05 -10.58 -5.25
CA ALA A 80 8.67 -11.43 -6.26
C ALA A 80 7.78 -12.60 -6.72
N ALA A 81 6.96 -13.15 -5.83
CA ALA A 81 6.03 -14.24 -6.13
C ALA A 81 4.87 -13.84 -7.07
N ILE A 82 4.46 -12.57 -7.08
CA ILE A 82 3.37 -12.05 -7.93
C ILE A 82 3.91 -11.66 -9.31
N SER A 83 5.18 -11.28 -9.41
CA SER A 83 5.82 -10.87 -10.68
C SER A 83 6.38 -12.04 -11.50
N ILE A 84 6.44 -13.25 -10.93
CA ILE A 84 6.95 -14.46 -11.61
C ILE A 84 5.83 -15.33 -12.21
N VAL A 85 4.56 -15.00 -11.93
CA VAL A 85 3.36 -15.59 -12.54
C VAL A 85 2.87 -14.65 -13.64
#